data_AF-A0A942MM01-F1
#
_entry.id   AF-A0A942MM01-F1
#
_cell.length_a   1.000
_cell.length_b   1.000
_cell.length_c   1.000
_cell.angle_alpha   90.00
_cell.angle_beta   90.00
_cell.angle_gamma   90.00
#
_symmetry.space_group_name_H-M   'P 1'
#
loop_
_entity.id
_entity.type
_entity.pdbx_description
1 polymer ?
#
loop_
_entity_poly.entity_id
_entity_poly.type
_entity_poly.pdbx_seq_one_letter_code
_entity_poly.pdbx_strand_id
1 'polypeptide(L)' 'MPTIKIPKDQWKTAWKFLTAIGPVTRISTDYIYEISAQQLEALCTTGFQFEIMKNESLKKQNENAEYRQAV' A
#
# COMPACT_ATOMS: atom_id res chain seq x y z
N MET A 1 6.49 6.65 -3.19
CA MET A 1 5.98 6.36 -1.84
C MET A 1 5.97 4.84 -1.64
N PRO A 2 6.17 4.33 -0.42
CA PRO A 2 6.15 2.89 -0.16
C PRO A 2 4.74 2.30 -0.34
N THR A 3 4.71 1.10 -0.93
CA THR A 3 3.49 0.32 -1.09
C THR A 3 3.58 -0.91 -0.21
N ILE A 4 2.52 -1.14 0.56
CA ILE A 4 2.41 -2.30 1.44
C ILE A 4 1.13 -3.08 1.16
N LYS A 5 1.20 -4.39 1.34
CA LYS A 5 0.04 -5.26 1.42
C LYS A 5 -0.18 -5.66 2.88
N ILE A 6 -1.41 -5.46 3.35
CA ILE A 6 -1.80 -5.79 4.72
C ILE A 6 -2.61 -7.09 4.70
N PRO A 7 -2.24 -8.11 5.49
CA PRO A 7 -3.01 -9.34 5.57
C PRO A 7 -4.42 -9.05 6.11
N LYS A 8 -5.42 -9.70 5.50
CA LYS A 8 -6.84 -9.47 5.78
C LYS A 8 -7.21 -9.60 7.26
N ASP A 9 -6.53 -10.50 7.98
CA ASP A 9 -6.79 -10.81 9.38
C ASP A 9 -6.61 -9.59 10.31
N GLN A 10 -5.54 -8.83 10.09
CA GLN A 10 -5.19 -7.63 10.86
C GLN A 10 -5.52 -6.32 10.12
N TRP A 11 -6.18 -6.40 8.96
CA TRP A 11 -6.42 -5.25 8.10
C TRP A 11 -7.15 -4.12 8.82
N LYS A 12 -8.23 -4.42 9.56
CA LYS A 12 -9.01 -3.39 10.26
C LYS A 12 -8.15 -2.62 11.27
N THR A 13 -7.32 -3.33 12.02
CA THR A 13 -6.47 -2.73 13.06
C THR A 13 -5.37 -1.88 12.44
N ALA A 14 -4.66 -2.42 11.44
CA ALA A 14 -3.62 -1.70 10.73
C ALA A 14 -4.17 -0.49 9.96
N TRP A 15 -5.35 -0.60 9.34
CA TRP A 15 -6.03 0.50 8.67
C TRP A 15 -6.34 1.64 9.63
N LYS A 16 -6.96 1.35 10.79
CA LYS A 16 -7.26 2.37 11.80
C LYS A 16 -5.99 3.06 12.29
N PHE A 17 -4.93 2.30 12.55
CA PHE A 17 -3.63 2.83 12.96
C PHE A 17 -3.04 3.78 11.90
N LEU A 18 -3.04 3.36 10.63
CA LEU A 18 -2.52 4.17 9.53
C LEU A 18 -3.31 5.46 9.33
N THR A 19 -4.65 5.39 9.34
CA THR A 19 -5.53 6.55 9.20
C THR A 19 -5.42 7.52 10.39
N ALA A 20 -4.98 7.05 11.56
CA ALA A 20 -4.75 7.90 12.72
C ALA A 20 -3.45 8.72 12.58
N ILE A 21 -2.46 8.21 11.85
CA ILE A 21 -1.19 8.91 11.57
C ILE A 21 -1.37 9.89 10.42
N GLY A 22 -2.11 9.51 9.38
CA GLY A 22 -2.28 10.37 8.21
C GLY A 22 -3.11 9.73 7.09
N PRO A 23 -3.27 10.45 5.97
CA PRO A 23 -3.99 9.92 4.82
C PRO A 23 -3.31 8.66 4.25
N VAL A 24 -4.12 7.76 3.71
CA VAL A 24 -3.68 6.52 3.06
C VAL A 24 -4.43 6.31 1.77
N THR A 25 -3.72 5.89 0.73
CA THR A 25 -4.30 5.67 -0.60
C THR A 25 -4.41 4.18 -0.86
N ARG A 26 -5.63 3.70 -1.11
CA ARG A 26 -5.83 2.32 -1.56
C ARG A 26 -5.56 2.24 -3.05
N ILE A 27 -4.53 1.47 -3.43
CA ILE A 27 -4.13 1.33 -4.84
C ILE A 27 -4.63 0.03 -5.48
N SER A 28 -5.04 -0.97 -4.69
CA SER A 28 -5.61 -2.22 -5.20
C SER A 28 -6.70 -2.79 -4.30
N THR A 29 -7.52 -3.67 -4.86
CA THR A 29 -8.57 -4.40 -4.15
C THR A 29 -8.02 -5.47 -3.20
N ASP A 30 -6.77 -5.91 -3.40
CA ASP A 30 -6.10 -6.94 -2.58
C ASP A 30 -5.47 -6.39 -1.29
N TYR A 31 -6.10 -5.39 -0.67
CA TYR A 31 -5.61 -4.72 0.55
C TYR A 31 -4.19 -4.14 0.39
N ILE A 32 -3.93 -3.57 -0.79
CA ILE A 32 -2.66 -2.90 -1.10
C ILE A 32 -2.84 -1.39 -0.95
N TYR A 33 -1.95 -0.79 -0.16
CA TYR A 33 -2.00 0.61 0.23
C TYR A 33 -0.68 1.30 -0.06
N GLU A 34 -0.78 2.51 -0.59
CA GLU A 34 0.34 3.44 -0.62
C GLU A 34 0.28 4.29 0.65
N ILE A 35 1.42 4.32 1.36
CA ILE A 35 1.57 5.01 2.63
C ILE A 35 2.80 5.92 2.59
N SER A 36 2.89 6.83 3.55
CA SER A 36 4.08 7.66 3.77
C SER A 36 5.20 6.88 4.45
N ALA A 37 6.44 7.39 4.38
CA ALA A 37 7.59 6.79 5.08
C ALA A 37 7.38 6.75 6.60
N GLN A 38 6.81 7.81 7.18
CA GLN A 38 6.50 7.89 8.61
C GLN A 38 5.50 6.79 9.05
N GLN A 39 4.47 6.53 8.25
CA GLN A 39 3.52 5.44 8.50
C GLN A 39 4.18 4.06 8.40
N LEU A 40 5.12 3.87 7.47
CA LEU A 40 5.87 2.63 7.33
C LEU A 40 6.76 2.37 8.56
N GLU A 41 7.46 3.40 9.03
CA GLU A 41 8.27 3.31 10.24
C GLU A 41 7.40 2.97 11.45
N ALA A 42 6.26 3.64 11.62
CA ALA A 42 5.32 3.36 12.71
C ALA A 42 4.78 1.93 12.67
N LEU A 43 4.45 1.39 11.49
CA LEU A 43 4.02 -0.01 11.35
C LEU A 43 5.14 -0.98 11.75
N CYS A 44 6.37 -0.69 11.35
CA CYS A 44 7.54 -1.50 11.66
C CYS A 44 7.83 -1.51 13.16
N THR A 45 7.76 -0.36 13.83
CA THR A 45 7.93 -0.24 15.28
C THR A 45 6.82 -0.94 16.07
N THR A 46 5.59 -0.92 15.57
CA THR A 46 4.43 -1.52 16.25
C THR A 46 4.37 -3.05 16.08
N GLY A 47 5.17 -3.62 15.18
CA GLY A 47 5.23 -5.07 14.94
C GLY A 47 4.08 -5.63 14.11
N PHE A 48 3.38 -4.78 13.34
CA PHE A 48 2.35 -5.26 12.42
C PHE A 48 2.96 -6.13 11.32
N GLN A 49 2.28 -7.22 10.96
CA GLN A 49 2.68 -8.02 9.78
C GLN A 49 2.24 -7.30 8.51
N PHE A 50 3.16 -6.98 7.62
CA PHE A 50 2.83 -6.42 6.30
C PHE A 50 3.89 -6.86 5.30
N GLU A 51 3.50 -6.89 4.03
CA GLU A 51 4.41 -7.23 2.95
C GLU A 51 4.73 -5.96 2.16
N ILE A 52 6.02 -5.63 2.03
CA ILE A 52 6.46 -4.49 1.23
C ILE A 52 6.45 -4.90 -0.24
N MET A 53 5.58 -4.28 -1.02
CA MET A 53 5.52 -4.48 -2.46
C MET A 53 6.63 -3.63 -3.10
N LYS A 54 7.72 -4.29 -3.54
CA LYS A 54 8.76 -3.60 -4.32
C LYS A 54 8.17 -3.09 -5.64
N ASN A 55 8.46 -1.83 -5.94
CA ASN A 55 7.90 -1.04 -7.05
C ASN A 55 8.31 -1.54 -8.46
N GLU A 56 8.87 -2.75 -8.61
CA GLU A 56 9.13 -3.33 -9.93
C GLU A 56 7.87 -3.88 -10.60
N SER A 57 6.90 -4.34 -9.81
CA SER A 57 5.65 -4.92 -10.34
C SER A 57 4.55 -3.88 -10.61
N LEU A 58 4.62 -2.70 -9.98
CA LEU A 58 3.64 -1.62 -10.15
C LEU A 58 3.91 -0.77 -11.40
N LYS A 59 5.18 -0.63 -11.83
CA LYS A 59 5.50 0.00 -13.11
C LYS A 59 4.84 -0.72 -14.29
N LYS A 60 4.80 -2.05 -14.26
CA LYS A 60 4.20 -2.84 -15.36
C LYS A 60 2.67 -2.71 -15.46
N GLN A 61 1.96 -2.41 -14.37
CA GLN A 61 0.52 -2.18 -14.44
C GLN A 61 0.16 -0.79 -14.99
N ASN A 62 0.93 0.24 -14.66
CA ASN A 62 0.69 1.58 -15.20
C ASN A 62 1.10 1.68 -16.69
N GLU A 63 2.15 0.97 -17.12
CA GLU A 63 2.53 0.89 -18.54
C GLU A 63 1.46 0.18 -19.39
N ASN A 64 0.73 -0.79 -18.83
CA ASN A 64 -0.34 -1.49 -19.56
C ASN A 64 -1.65 -0.69 -19.63
N ALA A 65 -1.87 0.25 -18.71
CA ALA A 65 -3.06 1.12 -18.72
C ALA A 65 -2.95 2.24 -19.77
N GLU A 66 -1.74 2.77 -20.01
CA GLU A 66 -1.50 3.83 -20.99
C GLU A 66 -1.63 3.37 -22.45
N TYR A 67 -1.44 2.08 -22.75
CA TYR A 67 -1.58 1.55 -24.12
C TYR A 67 -3.03 1.41 -24.63
N ARG A 68 -4.06 1.57 -23.78
CA ARG A 68 -5.47 1.44 -24.20
C ARG A 68 -6.15 2.76 -24.56
N GLN A 69 -5.47 3.90 -24.42
CA GLN A 69 -6.02 5.23 -24.77
C GLN A 69 -5.45 5.81 -26.07
N ALA A 70 -4.55 5.09 -26.75
CA ALA A 70 -3.97 5.49 -28.03
C ALA A 70 -4.41 4.53 -29.16
N VAL A 71 -5.71 4.47 -29.44
CA VAL A 71 -6.29 3.87 -30.66
C VAL A 71 -7.52 4.66 -31.10
#